data_AF-A0A9J6FJR2-F1
#
_entry.id   AF-A0A9J6FJR2-F1
#
_cell.length_a   1.000
_cell.length_b   1.000
_cell.length_c   1.000
_cell.angle_alpha   90.00
_cell.angle_beta   90.00
_cell.angle_gamma   90.00
#
_symmetry.space_group_name_H-M   'P 1'
#
loop_
_entity.id
_entity.type
_entity.pdbx_description
1 polymer ?
#
loop_
_entity_poly.entity_id
_entity_poly.type
_entity_poly.pdbx_seq_one_letter_code
_entity_poly.pdbx_strand_id
1 'polypeptide(L)'
;MCCKISATSCRAFFGLGQSADIDIILNGTENRKMAEIKTEDGKKEKHLLYYDGESVSGKVNVTLKKPGSKLEHQGIKIEFIGQIGKLLSS
;
A
#
# COMPACT_ATOMS: atom_id res chain seq x y z
N MET A 1 -13.46 -6.28 -7.24
CA MET A 1 -12.64 -6.72 -6.10
C MET A 1 -12.27 -5.48 -5.28
N CYS A 2 -12.45 -5.46 -3.95
CA CYS A 2 -11.91 -4.34 -3.18
C CYS A 2 -10.40 -4.51 -3.06
N CYS A 3 -9.65 -3.52 -3.53
CA CYS A 3 -8.20 -3.62 -3.52
C CYS A 3 -7.62 -2.99 -2.25
N LYS A 4 -6.73 -3.72 -1.58
CA LYS A 4 -5.81 -3.15 -0.61
C LYS A 4 -4.42 -3.16 -1.25
N ILE A 5 -3.91 -1.97 -1.58
CA ILE A 5 -2.56 -1.82 -2.14
C ILE A 5 -1.61 -1.62 -0.97
N SER A 6 -0.57 -2.44 -0.90
CA SER A 6 0.48 -2.34 0.10
C SER A 6 1.82 -2.17 -0.61
N ALA A 7 2.53 -1.08 -0.31
CA ALA A 7 3.94 -0.95 -0.66
C ALA A 7 4.75 -1.39 0.56
N THR A 8 5.59 -2.39 0.36
CA THR A 8 6.53 -2.83 1.39
C THR A 8 7.92 -2.45 0.92
N SER A 9 8.62 -1.61 1.67
CA SER A 9 10.06 -1.43 1.48
C SER A 9 10.75 -2.75 1.78
N CYS A 10 11.55 -3.27 0.85
CA CYS A 10 12.30 -4.50 1.05
C CYS A 10 13.07 -4.44 2.38
N ARG A 11 12.73 -5.39 3.25
CA ARG A 11 13.17 -5.55 4.63
C ARG A 11 14.71 -5.54 4.70
N ALA A 12 15.29 -4.46 5.22
CA ALA A 12 16.72 -4.43 5.55
C ALA A 12 16.96 -5.40 6.72
N PHE A 13 17.47 -6.59 6.40
CA PHE A 13 17.97 -7.55 7.38
C PHE A 13 19.34 -7.02 7.86
N PHE A 14 19.42 -6.73 9.17
CA PHE A 14 20.57 -6.26 9.95
C PHE A 14 20.96 -4.76 9.86
N GLY A 15 20.71 -4.04 10.97
CA GLY A 15 21.52 -2.89 11.39
C GLY A 15 20.92 -1.51 11.12
N LEU A 16 20.28 -0.93 12.15
CA LEU A 16 20.14 0.51 12.40
C LEU A 16 20.09 1.46 11.18
N GLY A 17 18.90 1.57 10.59
CA GLY A 17 18.41 2.81 10.00
C GLY A 17 18.28 2.82 8.48
N GLN A 18 17.04 2.74 8.00
CA GLN A 18 16.68 3.37 6.73
C GLN A 18 15.45 4.24 6.95
N SER A 19 15.70 5.54 6.91
CA SER A 19 14.81 6.60 7.37
C SER A 19 14.04 7.12 6.17
N ALA A 20 13.22 6.29 5.52
CA ALA A 20 12.41 6.69 4.37
C ALA A 20 10.93 6.39 4.62
N ASP A 21 10.06 7.34 4.31
CA ASP A 21 8.61 7.14 4.25
C ASP A 21 8.20 6.83 2.81
N ILE A 22 7.20 5.95 2.67
CA ILE A 22 6.70 5.51 1.36
C ILE A 22 5.22 5.85 1.26
N ASP A 23 4.86 6.60 0.23
CA ASP A 23 3.49 6.96 -0.08
C ASP A 23 3.11 6.44 -1.47
N ILE A 24 1.93 5.84 -1.59
CA ILE A 24 1.37 5.38 -2.85
C ILE A 24 0.21 6.29 -3.23
N ILE A 25 0.31 6.91 -4.40
CA ILE A 25 -0.73 7.78 -4.95
C ILE A 25 -1.27 7.12 -6.20
N LEU A 26 -2.52 6.69 -6.15
CA LEU A 26 -3.19 6.09 -7.31
C LEU A 26 -3.81 7.17 -8.18
N ASN A 27 -3.86 6.91 -9.48
CA ASN A 27 -4.47 7.83 -10.43
C ASN A 27 -6.00 7.75 -10.36
N GLY A 28 -6.67 8.90 -10.45
CA GLY A 28 -8.12 9.00 -10.57
C GLY A 28 -8.89 8.61 -9.31
N THR A 29 -8.29 8.75 -8.13
CA THR A 29 -8.93 8.41 -6.85
C THR A 29 -10.05 9.36 -6.44
N GLU A 30 -9.96 10.62 -6.87
CA GLU A 30 -10.89 11.69 -6.53
C GLU A 30 -12.31 11.45 -7.05
N ASN A 31 -12.45 10.77 -8.20
CA ASN A 31 -13.73 10.44 -8.82
C ASN A 31 -14.10 8.96 -8.68
N ARG A 32 -13.31 8.16 -7.95
CA ARG A 32 -13.51 6.71 -7.87
C ARG A 32 -14.49 6.35 -6.77
N LYS A 33 -15.30 5.33 -7.03
CA LYS A 33 -16.22 4.76 -6.04
C LYS A 33 -15.42 4.15 -4.89
N MET A 34 -15.93 4.36 -3.67
CA MET A 34 -15.44 3.67 -2.47
C MET A 34 -16.43 2.59 -2.05
N ALA A 35 -15.92 1.46 -1.60
CA ALA A 35 -16.70 0.41 -0.95
C ALA A 35 -16.50 0.50 0.56
N GLU A 36 -17.57 0.30 1.31
CA GLU A 36 -17.54 0.18 2.77
C GLU A 36 -17.34 -1.28 3.15
N ILE A 37 -16.27 -1.57 3.88
CA ILE A 37 -15.94 -2.89 4.39
C ILE A 37 -16.10 -2.87 5.90
N LYS A 38 -16.86 -3.83 6.42
CA LYS A 38 -16.87 -4.13 7.85
C LYS A 38 -15.67 -5.00 8.16
N THR A 39 -14.78 -4.50 9.00
CA THR A 39 -13.66 -5.28 9.52
C THR A 39 -14.16 -6.24 10.61
N GLU A 40 -13.28 -7.17 10.97
CA GLU A 40 -13.46 -8.11 12.08
C GLU A 40 -13.87 -7.45 13.39
N ASP A 41 -13.24 -6.31 13.70
CA ASP A 41 -13.47 -5.50 14.90
C ASP A 41 -14.81 -4.74 14.85
N GLY A 42 -15.64 -4.97 13.83
CA GLY A 42 -16.91 -4.29 13.61
C GLY A 42 -16.76 -2.85 13.11
N LYS A 43 -15.55 -2.36 12.85
CA LYS A 43 -15.30 -1.04 12.29
C LYS A 43 -15.64 -1.03 10.80
N LYS A 44 -16.08 0.14 10.32
CA LYS A 44 -16.40 0.37 8.90
C LYS A 44 -15.24 1.16 8.29
N GLU A 45 -14.55 0.56 7.34
CA GLU A 45 -13.48 1.20 6.58
C GLU A 45 -13.93 1.43 5.14
N LYS A 46 -13.50 2.55 4.54
CA LYS A 46 -13.75 2.86 3.14
C LYS A 46 -12.49 2.60 2.33
N HIS A 47 -12.64 1.83 1.25
CA HIS A 47 -11.55 1.45 0.36
C HIS A 47 -11.94 1.70 -1.10
N LEU A 48 -10.96 1.93 -1.97
CA LEU A 48 -11.22 2.16 -3.39
C LEU A 48 -11.76 0.88 -4.06
N LEU A 49 -12.83 1.03 -4.83
CA LEU A 49 -13.47 -0.05 -5.55
C LEU A 49 -12.93 -0.17 -6.98
N TYR A 50 -12.47 -1.36 -7.34
CA TYR A 50 -12.01 -1.72 -8.68
C TYR A 50 -12.82 -2.89 -9.23
N TYR A 51 -13.16 -2.84 -10.51
CA TYR A 51 -13.81 -3.92 -11.23
C TYR A 51 -12.82 -4.71 -12.09
N ASP A 52 -13.24 -5.88 -12.54
CA ASP A 52 -12.41 -6.69 -13.43
C ASP A 52 -12.13 -5.94 -14.75
N GLY A 53 -10.92 -6.12 -15.27
CA GLY A 53 -10.42 -5.40 -16.44
C GLY A 53 -9.99 -3.94 -16.20
N GLU A 54 -10.20 -3.37 -15.01
CA GLU A 54 -9.72 -2.02 -14.71
C GLU A 54 -8.21 -1.97 -14.46
N SER A 55 -7.54 -0.98 -15.07
CA SER A 55 -6.13 -0.73 -14.81
C SER A 55 -5.93 0.00 -13.48
N VAL A 56 -4.99 -0.50 -12.68
CA VAL A 56 -4.51 0.15 -11.44
C VAL A 56 -3.15 0.77 -11.75
N SER A 57 -3.06 2.09 -11.71
CA SER A 57 -1.84 2.84 -11.98
C SER A 57 -1.68 3.98 -10.98
N GLY A 58 -0.44 4.42 -10.77
CA GLY A 58 -0.13 5.45 -9.80
C GLY A 58 1.37 5.76 -9.73
N LYS A 59 1.73 6.50 -8.69
CA LYS A 59 3.11 6.86 -8.35
C LYS A 59 3.42 6.37 -6.94
N VAL A 60 4.67 5.99 -6.73
CA VAL A 60 5.20 5.72 -5.39
C VAL A 60 6.24 6.79 -5.09
N ASN A 61 5.99 7.52 -4.02
CA ASN A 61 6.91 8.52 -3.49
C ASN A 61 7.73 7.89 -2.38
N VAL A 62 9.04 8.08 -2.44
CA VAL A 62 9.98 7.64 -1.41
C VAL A 62 10.66 8.88 -0.84
N THR A 63 10.35 9.21 0.39
CA THR A 63 10.80 10.44 1.04
C THR A 63 11.83 10.11 2.10
N LEU A 64 13.07 10.60 1.94
CA LEU A 64 14.11 10.42 2.96
C LEU A 64 13.87 11.40 4.11
N LYS A 65 13.66 10.88 5.32
CA LYS A 65 13.45 11.63 6.57
C LYS A 65 14.63 12.55 6.92
N LYS A 66 15.84 12.20 6.47
CA LYS A 66 17.04 13.03 6.64
C LYS A 66 17.49 13.57 5.28
N PRO A 67 17.39 14.89 5.03
CA PRO A 67 17.90 15.49 3.80
C PRO A 67 19.39 15.17 3.60
N GLY A 68 19.78 14.82 2.37
CA GLY A 68 21.16 14.48 2.04
C GLY A 68 21.62 13.07 2.47
N SER A 69 20.78 12.30 3.17
CA SER A 69 21.08 10.88 3.43
C SER A 69 20.93 10.05 2.15
N LYS A 70 21.68 8.96 2.04
CA LYS A 70 21.57 7.99 0.94
C LYS A 70 20.65 6.84 1.36
N LEU A 71 19.86 6.34 0.42
CA LEU A 71 19.06 5.13 0.59
C LEU A 71 19.73 3.99 -0.18
N GLU A 72 20.44 3.12 0.53
CA GLU A 72 21.07 1.94 -0.05
C GLU A 72 20.08 0.78 -0.05
N HIS A 73 19.49 0.44 -1.20
CA HIS A 73 18.51 -0.66 -1.31
C HIS A 73 18.89 -1.66 -2.40
N GLN A 74 18.49 -2.92 -2.23
CA GLN A 74 18.69 -3.98 -3.24
C GLN A 74 17.60 -3.99 -4.32
N GLY A 75 16.55 -3.17 -4.13
CA GLY A 75 15.46 -3.03 -5.07
C GLY A 75 14.24 -2.47 -4.36
N ILE A 76 13.36 -1.83 -5.13
CA ILE A 76 12.04 -1.40 -4.67
C ILE A 76 11.03 -2.18 -5.49
N LYS A 77 10.13 -2.88 -4.80
CA LYS A 77 9.09 -3.69 -5.43
C LYS A 77 7.72 -3.19 -4.99
N ILE A 78 6.80 -3.13 -5.94
CA ILE A 78 5.39 -2.83 -5.70
C ILE A 78 4.61 -4.05 -6.13
N GLU A 79 3.68 -4.50 -5.27
CA GLU A 79 2.87 -5.67 -5.54
C GLU A 79 1.39 -5.34 -5.34
N PHE A 80 0.58 -5.83 -6.27
CA PHE A 80 -0.86 -5.90 -6.09
C PHE A 80 -1.17 -7.30 -5.55
N ILE A 81 -1.61 -7.38 -4.30
CA ILE A 81 -1.84 -8.66 -3.62
C ILE A 81 -3.35 -8.87 -3.48
N GLY A 82 -3.85 -9.91 -4.14
CA GLY A 82 -5.17 -10.47 -3.85
C GLY A 82 -5.01 -11.71 -2.97
N GLN A 83 -5.58 -11.69 -1.77
CA GLN A 83 -5.54 -12.83 -0.86
C GLN A 83 -6.97 -13.24 -0.47
N ILE A 84 -7.20 -14.55 -0.43
CA ILE A 84 -8.39 -15.13 0.15
C ILE A 84 -7.97 -15.73 1.50
N GLY A 85 -8.51 -15.22 2.58
CA GLY A 85 -8.31 -15.74 3.93
C GLY A 85 -9.51 -15.44 4.82
N LYS A 86 -9.67 -16.19 5.91
CA LYS A 86 -10.47 -15.70 7.03
C LYS A 86 -9.69 -14.55 7.64
N LEU A 87 -10.24 -13.36 7.50
CA LEU A 87 -10.14 -12.37 8.54
C LEU A 87 -10.60 -13.06 9.86
N LEU A 88 -9.65 -13.52 10.67
CA LEU A 88 -9.89 -14.24 11.93
C LEU A 88 -10.07 -13.22 13.06
N SER A 89 -11.31 -12.73 13.21
CA SER A 89 -11.74 -12.11 14.45
C SER A 89 -11.83 -13.24 15.48
N SER A 90 -10.85 -13.33 16.37
CA SER A 90 -11.00 -14.05 17.64
C SER A 90 -11.24 -13.04 18.75
#